data_AF-A0A806K1V9-F1
#
_entry.id   AF-A0A806K1V9-F1
#
_cell.length_a   1.000
_cell.length_b   1.000
_cell.length_c   1.000
_cell.angle_alpha   90.00
_cell.angle_beta   90.00
_cell.angle_gamma   90.00
#
_symmetry.space_group_name_H-M   'P 1'
#
loop_
_entity.id
_entity.type
_entity.pdbx_description
1 polymer ?
#
loop_
_entity_poly.entity_id
_entity_poly.type
_entity_poly.pdbx_seq_one_letter_code
_entity_poly.pdbx_strand_id
1 'polypeptide(L)'
;MNTKGFFILPSELFENVLKRAVSDENLNETLEKVFKNIEASAQGTESEANFKGLFDDIDVNSNKLGGTVAKRNEKLVKLMNGIADMKLGDYKDNTIDAFGDAYEFLMGMYASNAGKSGGEYYTPQEVSELLTRIAITGKTEVNKVYDPACGSGSLLLKFAKILGKIIRAT
;
A
#
# COMPACT_ATOMS: atom_id res chain seq x y z
N MET A 1 -8.84 9.62 -23.40
CA MET A 1 -8.94 9.50 -21.93
C MET A 1 -7.82 8.58 -21.48
N ASN A 2 -6.84 9.10 -20.72
CA ASN A 2 -5.82 8.24 -20.11
C ASN A 2 -6.47 7.56 -18.90
N THR A 3 -6.96 6.35 -19.08
CA THR A 3 -7.42 5.49 -17.98
C THR A 3 -6.18 5.03 -17.19
N LYS A 4 -6.27 4.97 -15.86
CA LYS A 4 -5.15 4.49 -14.99
C LYS A 4 -4.78 3.01 -15.19
N GLY A 5 -5.39 2.34 -16.16
CA GLY A 5 -5.15 0.95 -16.52
C GLY A 5 -5.97 -0.06 -15.71
N PHE A 6 -6.69 0.34 -14.67
CA PHE A 6 -7.59 -0.52 -13.90
C PHE A 6 -8.90 0.19 -13.59
N PHE A 7 -9.91 -0.55 -13.16
CA PHE A 7 -11.24 -0.04 -12.86
C PHE A 7 -11.83 -0.71 -11.61
N ILE A 8 -12.44 0.10 -10.75
CA ILE A 8 -13.17 -0.35 -9.55
C ILE A 8 -14.63 0.05 -9.75
N LEU A 9 -15.55 -0.90 -9.64
CA LEU A 9 -16.98 -0.59 -9.73
C LEU A 9 -17.37 0.35 -8.58
N PRO A 10 -18.32 1.29 -8.78
CA PRO A 10 -18.82 2.13 -7.70
C PRO A 10 -19.28 1.32 -6.48
N SER A 11 -19.90 0.16 -6.68
CA SER A 11 -20.32 -0.77 -5.62
C SER A 11 -19.18 -1.46 -4.86
N GLU A 12 -17.97 -1.41 -5.41
CA GLU A 12 -16.76 -2.07 -4.91
C GLU A 12 -15.76 -1.08 -4.31
N LEU A 13 -16.04 0.23 -4.39
CA LEU A 13 -15.28 1.24 -3.68
C LEU A 13 -15.25 0.93 -2.18
N PHE A 14 -14.10 1.10 -1.56
CA PHE A 14 -13.88 0.81 -0.13
C PHE A 14 -14.99 1.39 0.76
N GLU A 15 -15.34 2.67 0.56
CA GLU A 15 -16.41 3.34 1.32
C GLU A 15 -17.78 2.68 1.16
N ASN A 16 -18.09 2.12 -0.01
CA ASN A 16 -19.39 1.54 -0.31
C ASN A 16 -19.47 0.09 0.16
N VAL A 17 -18.36 -0.65 0.11
CA VAL A 17 -18.26 -1.95 0.78
C VAL A 17 -18.35 -1.75 2.30
N LEU A 18 -17.65 -0.78 2.86
CA LEU A 18 -17.66 -0.46 4.30
C LEU A 18 -19.08 -0.14 4.80
N LYS A 19 -19.84 0.69 4.08
CA LYS A 19 -21.24 1.04 4.43
C LYS A 19 -22.14 -0.17 4.63
N ARG A 20 -21.92 -1.26 3.89
CA ARG A 20 -22.71 -2.50 3.98
C ARG A 20 -22.01 -3.65 4.70
N ALA A 21 -20.76 -3.48 5.11
CA ALA A 21 -19.92 -4.55 5.63
C ALA A 21 -20.50 -5.23 6.88
N VAL A 22 -21.10 -4.45 7.78
CA VAL A 22 -21.72 -4.95 9.02
C VAL A 22 -22.94 -5.85 8.74
N SER A 23 -23.65 -5.60 7.65
CA SER A 23 -24.84 -6.35 7.23
C SER A 23 -24.55 -7.43 6.18
N ASP A 24 -23.31 -7.54 5.69
CA ASP A 24 -22.92 -8.51 4.67
C ASP A 24 -22.49 -9.83 5.34
N GLU A 25 -23.41 -10.79 5.40
CA GLU A 25 -23.15 -12.12 5.96
C GLU A 25 -22.04 -12.88 5.24
N ASN A 26 -21.69 -12.49 4.00
CA ASN A 26 -20.66 -13.10 3.17
C ASN A 26 -19.57 -12.08 2.77
N LEU A 27 -19.24 -11.15 3.68
CA LEU A 27 -18.24 -10.10 3.44
C LEU A 27 -16.90 -10.65 2.92
N ASN A 28 -16.43 -11.78 3.43
CA ASN A 28 -15.26 -12.49 2.93
C ASN A 28 -15.34 -12.75 1.41
N GLU A 29 -16.46 -13.28 0.90
CA GLU A 29 -16.64 -13.55 -0.53
C GLU A 29 -16.77 -12.25 -1.33
N THR A 30 -17.47 -11.25 -0.77
CA THR A 30 -17.54 -9.90 -1.35
C THR A 30 -16.14 -9.32 -1.56
N LEU A 31 -15.27 -9.36 -0.54
CA LEU A 31 -13.91 -8.83 -0.63
C LEU A 31 -13.04 -9.63 -1.61
N GLU A 32 -13.14 -10.97 -1.58
CA GLU A 32 -12.43 -11.83 -2.53
C GLU A 32 -12.79 -11.48 -3.98
N LYS A 33 -14.08 -11.25 -4.25
CA LYS A 33 -14.57 -10.84 -5.56
C LYS A 33 -14.05 -9.44 -5.94
N VAL A 34 -14.04 -8.49 -5.01
CA VAL A 34 -13.50 -7.15 -5.25
C VAL A 34 -12.03 -7.22 -5.67
N PHE A 35 -11.19 -7.99 -4.95
CA PHE A 35 -9.78 -8.16 -5.29
C PHE A 35 -9.60 -8.76 -6.69
N LYS A 36 -10.32 -9.85 -6.99
CA LYS A 36 -10.31 -10.48 -8.32
C LYS A 36 -10.75 -9.52 -9.42
N ASN A 37 -11.77 -8.71 -9.17
CA ASN A 37 -12.27 -7.74 -10.14
C ASN A 37 -11.28 -6.62 -10.41
N ILE A 38 -10.55 -6.14 -9.39
CA ILE A 38 -9.47 -5.16 -9.57
C ILE A 38 -8.38 -5.74 -10.49
N GLU A 39 -7.89 -6.95 -10.23
CA GLU A 39 -6.87 -7.57 -11.09
C GLU A 39 -7.39 -7.84 -12.50
N ALA A 40 -8.60 -8.39 -12.63
CA ALA A 40 -9.22 -8.68 -13.91
C ALA A 40 -9.43 -7.40 -14.75
N SER A 41 -9.76 -6.28 -14.11
CA SER A 41 -9.96 -5.00 -14.79
C SER A 41 -8.69 -4.45 -15.45
N ALA A 42 -7.51 -4.90 -14.99
CA ALA A 42 -6.22 -4.48 -15.52
C ALA A 42 -5.73 -5.38 -16.67
N GLN A 43 -6.36 -6.54 -16.90
CA GLN A 43 -5.96 -7.47 -17.96
C GLN A 43 -6.09 -6.85 -19.34
N GLY A 44 -5.07 -7.02 -20.18
CA GLY A 44 -4.99 -6.45 -21.52
C GLY A 44 -4.71 -4.94 -21.55
N THR A 45 -4.45 -4.31 -20.40
CA THR A 45 -4.06 -2.90 -20.30
C THR A 45 -2.55 -2.76 -20.04
N GLU A 46 -2.02 -1.54 -20.18
CA GLU A 46 -0.63 -1.22 -19.82
C GLU A 46 -0.30 -1.47 -18.35
N SER A 47 -1.32 -1.54 -17.47
CA SER A 47 -1.13 -1.75 -16.03
C SER A 47 -1.22 -3.21 -15.59
N GLU A 48 -1.50 -4.15 -16.50
CA GLU A 48 -1.67 -5.58 -16.16
C GLU A 48 -0.53 -6.11 -15.29
N ALA A 49 0.72 -5.82 -15.67
CA ALA A 49 1.90 -6.28 -14.96
C ALA A 49 2.01 -5.76 -13.51
N ASN A 50 1.36 -4.64 -13.19
CA ASN A 50 1.37 -4.05 -11.85
C ASN A 50 0.30 -4.67 -10.93
N PHE A 51 -0.77 -5.22 -11.51
CA PHE A 51 -1.92 -5.74 -10.76
C PHE A 51 -2.00 -7.26 -10.74
N LYS A 52 -1.37 -7.94 -11.71
CA LYS A 52 -1.35 -9.40 -11.78
C LYS A 52 -0.72 -10.00 -10.51
N GLY A 53 -1.52 -10.74 -9.75
CA GLY A 53 -1.09 -11.41 -8.52
C GLY A 53 -0.87 -10.47 -7.33
N LEU A 54 -1.36 -9.23 -7.40
CA LEU A 54 -1.24 -8.25 -6.32
C LEU A 54 -1.92 -8.71 -5.03
N PHE A 55 -2.98 -9.51 -5.13
CA PHE A 55 -3.77 -9.99 -3.99
C PHE A 55 -3.65 -11.50 -3.74
N ASP A 56 -2.72 -12.21 -4.40
CA ASP A 56 -2.56 -13.68 -4.31
C ASP A 56 -2.32 -14.15 -2.87
N ASP A 57 -1.63 -13.35 -2.05
CA ASP A 57 -1.32 -13.68 -0.66
C ASP A 57 -2.45 -13.32 0.33
N ILE A 58 -3.53 -12.68 -0.13
CA ILE A 58 -4.65 -12.28 0.72
C ILE A 58 -5.72 -13.39 0.78
N ASP A 59 -5.71 -14.14 1.87
CA ASP A 59 -6.73 -15.15 2.16
C ASP A 59 -7.78 -14.64 3.17
N VAL A 60 -8.86 -14.04 2.65
CA VAL A 60 -10.03 -13.61 3.44
C VAL A 60 -10.87 -14.77 3.99
N ASN A 61 -10.60 -16.00 3.55
CA ASN A 61 -11.23 -17.22 4.03
C ASN A 61 -10.37 -17.99 5.05
N SER A 62 -9.23 -17.42 5.46
CA SER A 62 -8.29 -18.07 6.35
C SER A 62 -8.90 -18.45 7.70
N ASN A 63 -8.58 -19.65 8.19
CA ASN A 63 -8.96 -20.07 9.55
C ASN A 63 -8.32 -19.20 10.65
N LYS A 64 -7.26 -18.44 10.33
CA LYS A 64 -6.68 -17.44 11.24
C LYS A 64 -7.64 -16.27 11.52
N LEU A 65 -8.52 -15.95 10.56
CA LEU A 65 -9.55 -14.94 10.72
C LEU A 65 -10.73 -15.46 11.56
N GLY A 66 -10.97 -16.77 11.56
CA GLY A 66 -11.97 -17.41 12.41
C GLY A 66 -12.40 -18.76 11.87
N GLY A 67 -12.89 -19.63 12.75
CA GLY A 67 -13.35 -20.97 12.38
C GLY A 67 -14.71 -21.03 11.68
N THR A 68 -15.45 -19.91 11.62
CA THR A 68 -16.74 -19.81 10.94
C THR A 68 -16.79 -18.53 10.09
N VAL A 69 -17.61 -18.52 9.04
CA VAL A 69 -17.80 -17.35 8.15
C VAL A 69 -18.16 -16.10 8.97
N ALA A 70 -19.12 -16.22 9.89
CA ALA A 70 -19.51 -15.13 10.78
C ALA A 70 -18.34 -14.54 11.59
N LYS A 71 -17.48 -15.39 12.18
CA LYS A 71 -16.30 -14.92 12.94
C LYS A 71 -15.24 -14.27 12.06
N ARG A 72 -15.05 -14.78 10.83
CA ARG A 72 -14.16 -14.17 9.85
C ARG A 72 -14.66 -12.78 9.48
N ASN A 73 -15.95 -12.67 9.17
CA ASN A 73 -16.59 -11.42 8.78
C ASN A 73 -16.59 -10.40 9.93
N GLU A 74 -16.78 -10.83 11.18
CA GLU A 74 -16.60 -9.95 12.35
C GLU A 74 -15.19 -9.34 12.42
N LYS A 75 -14.14 -10.14 12.17
CA LYS A 75 -12.76 -9.62 12.13
C LYS A 75 -12.51 -8.73 10.92
N LEU A 76 -13.03 -9.08 9.75
CA LEU A 76 -12.90 -8.27 8.53
C LEU A 76 -13.58 -6.91 8.69
N VAL A 77 -14.78 -6.86 9.27
CA VAL A 77 -15.46 -5.61 9.63
C VAL A 77 -14.59 -4.76 10.56
N LYS A 78 -14.03 -5.37 11.61
CA LYS A 78 -13.13 -4.67 12.55
C LYS A 78 -11.90 -4.10 11.83
N LEU A 79 -11.30 -4.86 10.92
CA LEU A 79 -10.15 -4.43 10.13
C LEU A 79 -10.52 -3.25 9.21
N MET A 80 -11.63 -3.36 8.48
CA MET A 80 -12.11 -2.31 7.58
C MET A 80 -12.42 -1.02 8.35
N ASN A 81 -13.09 -1.10 9.50
CA ASN A 81 -13.32 0.05 10.37
C ASN A 81 -11.99 0.65 10.86
N GLY A 82 -11.04 -0.19 11.28
CA GLY A 82 -9.72 0.27 11.71
C GLY A 82 -8.97 1.05 10.63
N ILE A 83 -9.09 0.65 9.36
CA ILE A 83 -8.54 1.39 8.21
C ILE A 83 -9.32 2.69 7.99
N ALA A 84 -10.65 2.67 8.06
CA ALA A 84 -11.49 3.85 7.87
C ALA A 84 -11.29 4.93 8.95
N ASP A 85 -10.99 4.51 10.17
CA ASP A 85 -10.73 5.40 11.31
C ASP A 85 -9.34 6.05 11.24
N MET A 86 -8.46 5.58 10.36
CA MET A 86 -7.18 6.24 10.14
C MET A 86 -7.43 7.62 9.56
N LYS A 87 -7.09 8.67 10.33
CA LYS A 87 -7.20 10.07 9.92
C LYS A 87 -6.09 10.44 8.91
N LEU A 88 -6.11 9.82 7.74
CA LEU A 88 -5.11 10.00 6.69
C LEU A 88 -5.36 11.26 5.83
N GLY A 89 -6.44 12.00 6.14
CA GLY A 89 -6.82 13.27 5.53
C GLY A 89 -7.34 13.13 4.09
N ASP A 90 -7.72 14.26 3.48
CA ASP A 90 -8.26 14.29 2.12
C ASP A 90 -7.14 14.20 1.07
N TYR A 91 -7.19 13.18 0.20
CA TYR A 91 -6.20 12.97 -0.87
C TYR A 91 -6.04 14.18 -1.81
N LYS A 92 -7.09 15.02 -1.92
CA LYS A 92 -7.10 16.21 -2.79
C LYS A 92 -6.39 17.42 -2.18
N ASP A 93 -6.38 17.54 -0.85
CA ASP A 93 -5.77 18.66 -0.12
C ASP A 93 -4.38 18.30 0.42
N ASN A 94 -4.06 17.00 0.45
CA ASN A 94 -2.81 16.50 0.98
C ASN A 94 -1.77 16.26 -0.12
N THR A 95 -0.91 17.24 -0.30
CA THR A 95 0.54 17.02 -0.48
C THR A 95 1.19 16.31 0.72
N ILE A 96 0.42 15.90 1.73
CA ILE A 96 0.87 15.25 2.95
C ILE A 96 0.92 13.74 2.71
N ASP A 97 2.12 13.22 2.87
CA ASP A 97 2.55 11.82 2.77
C ASP A 97 1.95 10.90 3.85
N ALA A 98 0.74 11.17 4.35
CA ALA A 98 0.18 10.47 5.50
C ALA A 98 -0.08 8.98 5.20
N PHE A 99 -0.57 8.67 3.99
CA PHE A 99 -0.75 7.27 3.54
C PHE A 99 0.59 6.57 3.33
N GLY A 100 1.59 7.25 2.77
CA GLY A 100 2.93 6.69 2.57
C GLY A 100 3.66 6.46 3.89
N ASP A 101 3.65 7.46 4.78
CA ASP A 101 4.23 7.37 6.12
C ASP A 101 3.52 6.28 6.96
N ALA A 102 2.19 6.13 6.86
CA ALA A 102 1.46 5.05 7.52
C ALA A 102 1.84 3.67 6.96
N TYR A 103 1.99 3.55 5.63
CA TYR A 103 2.46 2.32 4.99
C TYR A 103 3.87 1.95 5.45
N GLU A 104 4.81 2.90 5.43
CA GLU A 104 6.19 2.68 5.89
C GLU A 104 6.25 2.30 7.37
N PHE A 105 5.40 2.92 8.21
CA PHE A 105 5.30 2.57 9.63
C PHE A 105 4.83 1.12 9.82
N LEU A 106 3.78 0.69 9.10
CA LEU A 106 3.28 -0.70 9.16
C LEU A 106 4.34 -1.70 8.67
N MET A 107 5.08 -1.36 7.61
CA MET A 107 6.19 -2.18 7.12
C MET A 107 7.33 -2.29 8.13
N GLY A 108 7.66 -1.18 8.80
CA GLY A 108 8.62 -1.17 9.91
C GLY A 108 8.19 -2.08 11.07
N MET A 109 6.93 -1.97 11.51
CA MET A 109 6.39 -2.85 12.55
C MET A 109 6.42 -4.32 12.16
N TYR A 110 6.10 -4.65 10.91
CA TYR A 110 6.17 -6.02 10.41
C TYR A 110 7.61 -6.56 10.42
N ALA A 111 8.58 -5.77 9.95
CA ALA A 111 9.99 -6.15 9.96
C ALA A 111 10.52 -6.36 11.39
N SER A 112 10.18 -5.49 12.35
CA SER A 112 10.58 -5.63 13.75
C SER A 112 10.01 -6.90 14.41
N ASN A 113 8.79 -7.31 14.05
CA ASN A 113 8.14 -8.50 14.62
C ASN A 113 8.55 -9.81 13.93
N ALA A 114 9.09 -9.78 12.71
CA ALA A 114 9.41 -10.97 11.92
C ALA A 114 10.72 -11.70 12.34
N GLY A 115 11.52 -11.14 13.24
CA GLY A 115 12.71 -11.79 13.82
C GLY A 115 13.87 -12.09 12.86
N LYS A 116 13.77 -11.71 11.58
CA LYS A 116 14.85 -11.79 10.58
C LYS A 116 15.63 -10.48 10.55
N SER A 117 16.90 -10.50 10.17
CA SER A 117 17.75 -9.31 10.02
C SER A 117 17.10 -8.32 9.04
N GLY A 118 16.45 -7.28 9.57
CA GLY A 118 15.50 -6.42 8.84
C GLY A 118 16.07 -5.66 7.63
N GLY A 119 17.38 -5.63 7.45
CA GLY A 119 18.05 -4.89 6.37
C GLY A 119 17.74 -5.38 4.95
N GLU A 120 17.31 -6.64 4.76
CA GLU A 120 16.90 -7.15 3.44
C GLU A 120 15.49 -6.71 3.03
N TYR A 121 14.64 -6.34 3.99
CA TYR A 121 13.21 -6.06 3.75
C TYR A 121 12.87 -4.59 3.96
N TYR A 122 13.52 -3.91 4.91
CA TYR A 122 13.20 -2.54 5.28
C TYR A 122 14.43 -1.79 5.78
N THR A 123 14.74 -0.65 5.15
CA THR A 123 15.73 0.30 5.66
C THR A 123 15.01 1.33 6.52
N PRO A 124 15.38 1.51 7.82
CA PRO A 124 14.80 2.53 8.68
C PRO A 124 14.81 3.92 8.05
N GLN A 125 13.82 4.76 8.37
CA GLN A 125 13.66 6.07 7.73
C GLN A 125 14.87 6.99 7.92
N GLU A 126 15.46 7.00 9.11
CA GLU A 126 16.62 7.83 9.46
C GLU A 126 17.86 7.39 8.68
N VAL A 127 18.06 6.08 8.55
CA VAL A 127 19.16 5.51 7.74
C VAL A 127 18.93 5.83 6.26
N SER A 128 17.69 5.69 5.78
CA SER A 128 17.33 6.00 4.40
C SER A 128 17.56 7.47 4.06
N GLU A 129 17.20 8.38 4.97
CA GLU A 129 17.45 9.81 4.81
C GLU A 129 18.94 10.13 4.79
N LEU A 130 19.72 9.55 5.72
CA LEU A 130 21.17 9.73 5.76
C LEU A 130 21.83 9.26 4.46
N LEU A 131 21.54 8.04 4.01
CA LEU A 131 22.07 7.47 2.77
C LEU A 131 21.69 8.32 1.56
N THR A 132 20.45 8.78 1.50
CA THR A 132 19.99 9.68 0.44
C THR A 132 20.80 10.98 0.41
N ARG A 133 20.95 11.65 1.57
CA ARG A 133 21.72 12.90 1.68
C ARG A 133 23.19 12.71 1.29
N ILE A 134 23.81 11.61 1.71
CA ILE A 134 25.18 11.28 1.31
C ILE A 134 25.26 11.09 -0.21
N ALA A 135 24.37 10.31 -0.80
CA ALA A 135 24.41 9.97 -2.22
C ALA A 135 24.20 11.18 -3.16
N ILE A 136 23.45 12.20 -2.70
CA ILE A 136 23.19 13.43 -3.47
C ILE A 136 24.16 14.57 -3.14
N THR A 137 25.06 14.42 -2.17
CA THR A 137 25.98 15.49 -1.77
C THR A 137 26.82 15.96 -2.96
N GLY A 138 26.81 17.27 -3.22
CA GLY A 138 27.54 17.89 -4.33
C GLY A 138 26.91 17.69 -5.71
N LYS A 139 25.73 17.04 -5.81
CA LYS A 139 24.97 16.92 -7.07
C LYS A 139 23.91 18.03 -7.15
N THR A 140 23.87 18.72 -8.28
CA THR A 140 22.84 19.72 -8.59
C THR A 140 21.62 19.08 -9.26
N GLU A 141 21.81 17.97 -9.97
CA GLU A 141 20.76 17.21 -10.63
C GLU A 141 20.99 15.70 -10.46
N VAL A 142 19.89 14.95 -10.31
CA VAL A 142 19.90 13.47 -10.22
C VAL A 142 18.87 12.94 -11.21
N ASN A 143 19.35 12.21 -12.22
CA ASN A 143 18.49 11.64 -13.27
C ASN A 143 17.91 10.27 -12.87
N LYS A 144 18.72 9.40 -12.28
CA LYS A 144 18.32 8.02 -11.91
C LYS A 144 18.95 7.62 -10.58
N VAL A 145 18.19 6.86 -9.80
CA VAL A 145 18.64 6.20 -8.57
C VAL A 145 18.42 4.70 -8.76
N TYR A 146 19.41 3.89 -8.40
CA TYR A 146 19.36 2.45 -8.55
C TYR A 146 19.78 1.78 -7.24
N ASP A 147 18.96 0.85 -6.77
CA ASP A 147 19.23 0.02 -5.61
C ASP A 147 19.00 -1.46 -6.01
N PRO A 148 20.07 -2.27 -6.12
CA PRO A 148 19.98 -3.66 -6.56
C PRO A 148 19.32 -4.60 -5.53
N ALA A 149 19.10 -4.13 -4.29
CA ALA A 149 18.54 -4.92 -3.19
C ALA A 149 17.47 -4.11 -2.43
N CYS A 150 16.60 -3.41 -3.16
CA CYS A 150 15.71 -2.40 -2.59
C CYS A 150 14.66 -2.89 -1.59
N GLY A 151 14.45 -4.21 -1.48
CA GLY A 151 13.46 -4.80 -0.57
C GLY A 151 12.07 -4.19 -0.76
N SER A 152 11.54 -3.54 0.29
CA SER A 152 10.27 -2.79 0.25
C SER A 152 10.28 -1.53 -0.62
N GLY A 153 11.43 -1.11 -1.15
CA GLY A 153 11.57 0.12 -1.93
C GLY A 153 11.54 1.41 -1.09
N SER A 154 11.47 1.32 0.24
CA SER A 154 11.38 2.49 1.14
C SER A 154 12.54 3.48 0.96
N LEU A 155 13.76 2.97 0.72
CA LEU A 155 14.91 3.82 0.42
C LEU A 155 14.70 4.64 -0.87
N LEU A 156 14.23 4.01 -1.95
CA LEU A 156 13.97 4.69 -3.22
C LEU A 156 12.83 5.71 -3.11
N LEU A 157 11.79 5.40 -2.32
CA LEU A 157 10.73 6.36 -2.00
C LEU A 157 11.28 7.58 -1.23
N LYS A 158 12.20 7.37 -0.30
CA LYS A 158 12.89 8.47 0.40
C LYS A 158 13.72 9.34 -0.57
N PHE A 159 14.41 8.73 -1.54
CA PHE A 159 15.06 9.49 -2.62
C PHE A 159 14.05 10.36 -3.39
N ALA A 160 12.91 9.81 -3.79
CA ALA A 160 11.87 10.58 -4.47
C ALA A 160 11.31 11.74 -3.61
N LYS A 161 11.07 11.51 -2.31
CA LYS A 161 10.61 12.53 -1.34
C LYS A 161 11.63 13.66 -1.15
N ILE A 162 12.92 13.34 -1.12
CA ILE A 162 14.00 14.34 -0.94
C ILE A 162 14.29 15.08 -2.26
N LEU A 163 14.44 14.36 -3.37
CA LEU A 163 14.69 14.95 -4.68
C LEU A 163 13.52 15.83 -5.13
N GLY A 164 12.28 15.42 -4.89
CA GLY A 164 11.09 16.24 -5.18
C GLY A 164 11.05 17.56 -4.41
N LYS A 165 11.68 17.64 -3.23
CA LYS A 165 11.87 18.90 -2.48
C LYS A 165 12.98 19.77 -3.08
N ILE A 166 14.06 19.15 -3.58
CA ILE A 166 15.22 19.85 -4.18
C ILE A 166 14.88 20.39 -5.57
N ILE A 167 14.10 19.64 -6.37
CA ILE A 167 13.68 20.03 -7.73
C ILE A 167 12.68 21.20 -7.73
N ARG A 168 12.04 21.51 -6.58
CA ARG A 168 11.11 22.65 -6.45
C ARG A 168 11.78 23.99 -6.10
N ALA A 169 13.11 24.05 -6.04
CA ALA A 169 13.85 25.28 -5.78
C ALA A 169 14.49 25.85 -7.06
N THR A 170 13.67 26.42 -7.93
CA THR A 170 14.04 27.44 -8.93
C THR A 170 12.91 28.42 -9.08
#